data_AF-I0CA96-F1
#
_entry.id   AF-I0CA96-F1
#
_cell.length_a   1.000
_cell.length_b   1.000
_cell.length_c   1.000
_cell.angle_alpha   90.00
_cell.angle_beta   90.00
_cell.angle_gamma   90.00
#
_symmetry.space_group_name_H-M   'P 1'
#
loop_
_entity.id
_entity.type
_entity.pdbx_description
1 polymer ?
#
loop_
_entity_poly.entity_id
_entity_poly.type
_entity_poly.pdbx_seq_one_letter_code
_entity_poly.pdbx_strand_id
1 'polypeptide(L)'
;LWGGFSVDNATLNRFYSIHFILPFIILFLVIIHLIFLHETGSSNPMGLNSNFFKIPFNPYYSIKDIQGFVLMLLFLLLISLLNPYILSDPENFNKANAMITPIHIQPEWYFLL
;
A
#
# COMPACT_ATOMS: atom_id res chain seq x y z
N LEU A 1 13.15 -7.14 -19.43
CA LEU A 1 13.04 -7.00 -17.96
C LEU A 1 14.29 -7.50 -17.24
N TRP A 2 14.77 -8.71 -17.51
CA TRP A 2 15.88 -9.29 -16.73
C TRP A 2 17.30 -8.81 -17.07
N GLY A 3 17.53 -8.21 -18.25
CA GLY A 3 18.88 -7.69 -18.61
C GLY A 3 19.98 -8.75 -18.62
N GLY A 4 19.59 -9.99 -18.91
CA GLY A 4 20.37 -11.22 -18.89
C GLY A 4 19.43 -12.38 -19.21
N PHE A 5 19.91 -13.62 -19.09
CA PHE A 5 19.11 -14.83 -19.36
C PHE A 5 18.26 -15.29 -18.17
N SER A 6 18.57 -14.83 -16.96
CA SER A 6 17.87 -15.18 -15.72
C SER A 6 17.76 -13.97 -14.77
N VAL A 7 17.04 -14.15 -13.67
CA VAL A 7 16.99 -13.19 -12.57
C VAL A 7 18.33 -13.21 -11.83
N ASP A 8 19.03 -12.08 -11.81
CA ASP A 8 20.39 -11.94 -11.26
C ASP A 8 20.66 -10.47 -10.87
N ASN A 9 21.89 -10.07 -10.54
CA ASN A 9 22.23 -8.74 -10.05
C ASN A 9 21.67 -7.57 -10.90
N ALA A 10 21.65 -7.73 -12.24
CA ALA A 10 21.08 -6.72 -13.13
C ALA A 10 19.56 -6.53 -12.94
N THR A 11 18.82 -7.56 -12.53
CA THR A 11 17.39 -7.43 -12.19
C THR A 11 17.21 -6.72 -10.87
N LEU A 12 17.95 -7.13 -9.85
CA LEU A 12 17.86 -6.56 -8.50
C LEU A 12 18.12 -5.06 -8.50
N ASN A 13 19.20 -4.61 -9.16
CA ASN A 13 19.54 -3.17 -9.22
C ASN A 13 18.46 -2.35 -9.92
N ARG A 14 17.87 -2.86 -11.00
CA ARG A 14 16.76 -2.14 -11.67
C ARG A 14 15.48 -2.18 -10.87
N PHE A 15 15.17 -3.30 -10.21
CA PHE A 15 13.99 -3.40 -9.36
C PHE A 15 14.08 -2.46 -8.17
N TYR A 16 15.27 -2.29 -7.58
CA TYR A 16 15.51 -1.27 -6.58
C TYR A 16 15.24 0.15 -7.14
N SER A 17 15.82 0.50 -8.29
CA SER A 17 15.60 1.82 -8.90
C SER A 17 14.12 2.08 -9.24
N ILE A 18 13.41 1.05 -9.74
CA ILE A 18 11.98 1.12 -10.05
C ILE A 18 11.16 1.25 -8.76
N HIS A 19 11.45 0.43 -7.75
CA HIS A 19 10.80 0.50 -6.44
C HIS A 19 11.00 1.86 -5.77
N PHE A 20 12.16 2.50 -5.97
CA PHE A 20 12.41 3.84 -5.44
C PHE A 20 11.58 4.92 -6.13
N ILE A 21 11.47 4.90 -7.47
CA ILE A 21 10.76 5.96 -8.20
C ILE A 21 9.23 5.80 -8.15
N LEU A 22 8.72 4.56 -8.10
CA LEU A 22 7.28 4.27 -8.15
C LEU A 22 6.44 4.98 -7.08
N PRO A 23 6.84 5.03 -5.79
CA PRO A 23 6.10 5.76 -4.76
C PRO A 23 5.89 7.24 -5.08
N PHE A 24 6.86 7.91 -5.73
CA PHE A 24 6.72 9.31 -6.14
C PHE A 24 5.74 9.48 -7.30
N ILE A 25 5.74 8.52 -8.23
CA ILE A 25 4.74 8.49 -9.31
C ILE A 25 3.34 8.30 -8.71
N ILE A 26 3.20 7.39 -7.75
CA ILE A 26 1.93 7.17 -7.03
C ILE A 26 1.50 8.45 -6.30
N LEU A 27 2.40 9.15 -5.62
CA LEU A 27 2.09 10.44 -4.97
C LEU A 27 1.53 11.47 -5.96
N PHE A 28 2.13 11.58 -7.15
CA PHE A 28 1.61 12.46 -8.20
C PHE A 28 0.22 12.04 -8.68
N LEU A 29 -0.02 10.74 -8.86
CA LEU A 29 -1.33 10.21 -9.21
C LEU A 29 -2.37 10.47 -8.11
N VAL A 30 -2.00 10.45 -6.83
CA VAL A 30 -2.88 10.80 -5.71
C VAL A 30 -3.31 12.28 -5.80
N ILE A 31 -2.42 13.19 -6.17
CA ILE A 31 -2.78 14.62 -6.34
C ILE A 31 -3.80 14.77 -7.49
N ILE A 32 -3.55 14.13 -8.64
CA ILE A 32 -4.48 14.14 -9.77
C ILE A 32 -5.84 13.55 -9.36
N HIS A 33 -5.82 12.42 -8.65
CA HIS A 33 -7.03 11.80 -8.12
C HIS A 33 -7.83 12.75 -7.23
N LEU A 34 -7.16 13.45 -6.31
CA LEU A 34 -7.81 14.43 -5.43
C LEU A 34 -8.38 15.62 -6.21
N ILE A 35 -7.70 16.12 -7.25
CA ILE A 35 -8.25 17.19 -8.10
C ILE A 35 -9.58 16.77 -8.70
N PHE A 36 -9.67 15.58 -9.31
CA PHE A 36 -10.93 15.08 -9.87
C PHE A 36 -12.01 14.85 -8.80
N LEU A 37 -11.61 14.40 -7.61
CA LEU A 37 -12.54 14.29 -6.48
C LEU A 37 -13.06 15.67 -6.05
N HIS A 38 -12.24 16.72 -6.08
CA HIS A 38 -12.65 18.07 -5.70
C HIS A 38 -13.61 18.73 -6.69
N GLU A 39 -13.57 18.36 -7.98
CA GLU A 39 -14.52 18.83 -9.00
C GLU A 39 -15.96 18.34 -8.73
N THR A 40 -16.11 17.10 -8.26
CA THR A 40 -17.43 16.48 -8.04
C THR A 40 -17.87 16.47 -6.57
N GLY A 41 -16.91 16.46 -5.65
CA GLY A 41 -17.11 16.21 -4.23
C GLY A 41 -17.31 14.72 -3.90
N SER A 42 -17.27 14.39 -2.61
CA SER A 42 -17.51 13.03 -2.15
C SER A 42 -18.97 12.60 -2.31
N SER A 43 -19.17 11.32 -2.64
CA SER A 43 -20.49 10.67 -2.54
C SER A 43 -20.87 10.43 -1.07
N ASN A 44 -22.10 9.96 -0.84
CA ASN A 44 -22.59 9.59 0.50
C ASN A 44 -23.23 8.20 0.45
N PRO A 45 -23.45 7.54 1.61
CA PRO A 45 -23.99 6.18 1.67
C PRO A 45 -25.35 5.99 1.00
N MET A 46 -26.16 7.06 0.90
CA MET A 46 -27.46 7.01 0.23
C MET A 46 -27.35 7.16 -1.30
N GLY A 47 -26.19 7.56 -1.83
CA GLY A 47 -25.99 7.81 -3.27
C GLY A 47 -26.77 9.00 -3.82
N LEU A 48 -27.39 9.81 -2.96
CA LEU A 48 -28.19 10.98 -3.36
C LEU A 48 -27.34 12.25 -3.41
N ASN A 49 -27.86 13.33 -3.98
CA ASN A 49 -27.14 14.61 -4.00
C ASN A 49 -27.04 15.21 -2.59
N SER A 50 -25.82 15.44 -2.10
CA SER A 50 -25.52 15.98 -0.76
C SER A 50 -25.42 17.51 -0.69
N ASN A 51 -25.58 18.23 -1.81
CA ASN A 51 -25.32 19.68 -1.88
C ASN A 51 -26.06 20.53 -0.83
N PHE A 52 -27.27 20.12 -0.43
CA PHE A 52 -28.06 20.85 0.57
C PHE A 52 -27.62 20.64 2.03
N PHE A 53 -26.81 19.61 2.30
CA PHE A 53 -26.43 19.19 3.66
C PHE A 53 -24.91 19.12 3.85
N LYS A 54 -24.15 19.95 3.13
CA LYS A 54 -22.69 20.01 3.27
C LYS A 54 -22.30 20.63 4.62
N ILE A 55 -21.33 20.00 5.28
CA ILE A 55 -20.66 20.51 6.46
C ILE A 55 -19.20 20.82 6.10
N PRO A 56 -18.54 21.78 6.78
CA PRO A 56 -17.13 22.07 6.53
C PRO A 56 -16.26 20.86 6.91
N PHE A 57 -15.12 20.68 6.23
CA PHE A 57 -14.19 19.59 6.50
C PHE A 57 -13.60 19.66 7.91
N ASN A 58 -13.13 20.85 8.30
CA ASN A 58 -12.66 21.16 9.64
C ASN A 58 -13.81 21.81 10.45
N PRO A 59 -14.12 21.35 11.67
CA PRO A 59 -13.43 20.33 12.47
C PRO A 59 -13.91 18.89 12.28
N TYR A 60 -15.05 18.69 11.61
CA TYR A 60 -15.78 17.42 11.65
C TYR A 60 -15.01 16.23 11.10
N TYR A 61 -14.59 16.29 9.84
CA TYR A 61 -13.85 15.20 9.20
C TYR A 61 -12.39 15.18 9.67
N SER A 62 -11.79 16.33 9.99
CA SER A 62 -10.43 16.37 10.55
C SER A 62 -10.31 15.59 11.86
N ILE A 63 -11.25 15.73 12.80
CA ILE A 63 -11.26 14.96 14.05
C ILE A 63 -11.50 13.47 13.78
N LYS A 64 -12.44 13.16 12.89
CA LYS A 64 -12.76 11.78 12.50
C LYS A 64 -11.54 11.06 11.89
N ASP A 65 -10.81 11.75 11.02
CA ASP A 65 -9.60 11.23 10.36
C ASP A 65 -8.47 11.02 11.37
N ILE A 66 -8.28 11.95 12.33
CA ILE A 66 -7.31 11.77 13.42
C ILE A 66 -7.63 10.52 14.25
N GLN A 67 -8.91 10.30 14.58
CA GLN A 67 -9.32 9.09 15.30
C GLN A 67 -9.00 7.83 14.48
N GLY A 68 -9.30 7.84 13.18
CA GLY A 68 -8.95 6.74 12.27
C GLY A 68 -7.45 6.48 12.19
N PHE A 69 -6.64 7.54 12.13
CA PHE A 69 -5.18 7.44 12.09
C PHE A 69 -4.61 6.86 13.39
N VAL A 70 -5.14 7.25 14.56
CA VAL A 70 -4.76 6.66 15.85
C VAL A 70 -5.05 5.16 15.89
N LEU A 71 -6.23 4.73 15.40
CA LEU A 71 -6.59 3.31 15.33
C LEU A 71 -5.66 2.54 14.38
N MET A 72 -5.39 3.09 13.19
CA MET A 72 -4.47 2.49 12.22
C MET A 72 -3.06 2.31 12.82
N LEU A 73 -2.52 3.36 13.48
CA LEU A 73 -1.22 3.28 14.13
C LEU A 73 -1.19 2.27 15.28
N LEU A 74 -2.28 2.16 16.05
CA LEU A 74 -2.38 1.15 17.10
C LEU A 74 -2.23 -0.26 16.51
N PHE A 75 -2.95 -0.58 15.43
CA PHE A 75 -2.83 -1.89 14.79
C PHE A 75 -1.43 -2.13 14.22
N LEU A 76 -0.83 -1.13 13.57
CA LEU A 76 0.53 -1.24 13.06
C LEU A 76 1.53 -1.53 14.18
N LEU A 77 1.41 -0.84 15.32
CA LEU A 77 2.26 -1.05 16.50
C LEU A 77 2.04 -2.43 17.14
N LEU A 78 0.79 -2.90 17.22
CA LEU A 78 0.50 -4.23 17.76
C LEU A 78 1.17 -5.32 16.90
N ILE A 79 1.07 -5.21 15.57
CA ILE A 79 1.70 -6.18 14.66
C ILE A 79 3.22 -6.10 14.79
N SER A 80 3.81 -4.90 14.74
CA SER A 80 5.27 -4.75 14.73
C SER A 80 5.93 -5.12 16.07
N LEU A 81 5.28 -4.85 17.20
CA LEU A 81 5.86 -5.09 18.53
C LEU A 81 5.56 -6.47 19.09
N LEU A 82 4.37 -7.02 18.84
CA LEU A 82 3.98 -8.32 19.42
C LEU A 82 4.36 -9.49 18.51
N ASN A 83 4.10 -9.39 17.20
CA ASN A 83 4.32 -10.48 16.25
C ASN A 83 4.71 -9.95 14.86
N PRO A 84 5.93 -9.41 14.68
CA PRO A 84 6.34 -8.71 13.44
C PRO A 84 6.30 -9.61 12.19
N TYR A 85 6.37 -10.92 12.36
CA TYR A 85 6.48 -11.89 11.27
C TYR A 85 5.16 -12.62 10.94
N ILE A 86 4.04 -12.21 11.56
CA ILE A 86 2.74 -12.87 11.34
C ILE A 86 2.25 -12.79 9.88
N LEU A 87 2.66 -11.75 9.14
CA LEU A 87 2.30 -11.52 7.74
C LEU A 87 3.42 -11.88 6.76
N SER A 88 4.54 -12.45 7.23
CA SER A 88 5.71 -12.79 6.41
C SER A 88 5.84 -14.29 6.20
N ASP A 89 6.39 -14.68 5.06
CA ASP A 89 6.73 -16.08 4.79
C ASP A 89 8.10 -16.43 5.41
N PRO A 90 8.23 -17.52 6.21
CA PRO A 90 9.50 -17.94 6.79
C PRO A 90 10.58 -18.26 5.74
N GLU A 91 10.21 -18.61 4.50
CA GLU A 91 11.19 -18.91 3.44
C GLU A 91 12.04 -17.70 3.06
N ASN A 92 11.53 -16.46 3.25
CA ASN A 92 12.25 -15.22 2.94
C ASN A 92 13.43 -14.91 3.90
N PHE A 93 13.58 -15.66 5.00
CA PHE A 93 14.77 -15.57 5.85
C PHE A 93 15.96 -16.36 5.31
N ASN A 94 15.72 -17.26 4.36
CA ASN A 94 16.79 -17.97 3.68
C ASN A 94 17.35 -17.12 2.53
N LYS A 95 18.67 -17.22 2.30
CA LYS A 95 19.28 -16.56 1.13
C LYS A 95 18.74 -17.21 -0.15
N ALA A 96 18.46 -16.38 -1.16
CA ALA A 96 18.01 -16.85 -2.46
C ALA A 96 19.02 -17.84 -3.08
N ASN A 97 18.51 -18.96 -3.60
CA ASN A 97 19.29 -19.96 -4.31
C ASN A 97 18.59 -20.31 -5.64
N ALA A 98 19.20 -19.94 -6.76
CA ALA A 98 18.61 -20.15 -8.08
C ALA A 98 18.45 -21.63 -8.47
N MET A 99 19.14 -22.55 -7.79
CA MET A 99 19.07 -23.99 -8.07
C MET A 99 17.99 -24.72 -7.28
N ILE A 100 17.36 -24.05 -6.30
CA ILE A 100 16.38 -24.68 -5.40
C ILE A 100 15.12 -23.83 -5.38
N THR A 101 14.02 -24.39 -5.86
CA THR A 101 12.68 -23.84 -5.66
C THR A 101 12.11 -24.38 -4.36
N PRO A 102 11.62 -23.52 -3.44
CA PRO A 102 10.94 -24.00 -2.25
C PRO A 102 9.66 -24.79 -2.59
N ILE A 103 9.27 -25.70 -1.70
CA ILE A 103 8.18 -26.66 -1.95
C ILE A 103 6.81 -25.96 -1.95
N HIS A 104 6.65 -24.92 -1.12
CA HIS A 104 5.39 -24.19 -0.95
C HIS A 104 5.51 -22.72 -1.41
N ILE A 105 6.20 -22.48 -2.53
CA ILE A 105 6.36 -21.13 -3.08
C ILE A 105 5.01 -20.45 -3.33
N GLN A 106 4.80 -19.29 -2.70
CA GLN A 106 3.59 -18.50 -2.80
C GLN A 106 3.91 -17.00 -2.76
N PRO A 107 3.08 -16.13 -3.35
CA PRO A 107 3.25 -14.69 -3.18
C PRO A 107 2.76 -14.26 -1.79
N GLU A 108 3.05 -13.01 -1.42
CA GLU A 108 2.52 -12.42 -0.19
C GLU A 108 0.98 -12.37 -0.18
N TRP A 109 0.40 -12.37 1.02
CA TRP A 109 -1.02 -12.60 1.26
C TRP A 109 -1.98 -11.70 0.47
N TYR A 110 -1.60 -10.45 0.18
CA TYR A 110 -2.42 -9.50 -0.56
C TYR A 110 -2.46 -9.77 -2.08
N PHE A 111 -1.73 -10.77 -2.57
CA PHE A 111 -1.79 -11.28 -3.94
C PHE A 111 -2.48 -12.65 -4.07
N LEU A 112 -2.93 -13.26 -2.97
CA LEU A 112 -3.55 -14.60 -2.96
C LEU A 112 -5.06 -14.61 -3.31
N LEU A 113 -5.61 -13.48 -3.76
CA LEU A 113 -7.01 -13.30 -4.13
C LEU A 113 -7.40 -14.04 -5.41
#